data_AF-A0A1G3G9N5-F1
#
_entry.id   AF-A0A1G3G9N5-F1
#
_cell.length_a   1.000
_cell.length_b   1.000
_cell.length_c   1.000
_cell.angle_alpha   90.00
_cell.angle_beta   90.00
_cell.angle_gamma   90.00
#
_symmetry.space_group_name_H-M   'P 1'
#
loop_
_entity.id
_entity.type
_entity.pdbx_description
1 polymer ?
#
loop_
_entity_poly.entity_id
_entity_poly.type
_entity_poly.pdbx_seq_one_letter_code
_entity_poly.pdbx_strand_id
1 'polypeptide(L)'
;MPTAAKLVAAVMFAAVGFLAAQAYVPSLPEGTQIGFLREICAGLGLVIGWFVMGRLVGKGYVEAVGFGIRTSVTVLFWAVLGFSIYEMILRSTKMMYDGPMEALLGVFDLVIYYGKMMGSPEFIGTLLIGGVLGGIAAEWAGRRWS
;
A
#
# COMPACT_ATOMS: atom_id res chain seq x y z
N MET A 1 -11.02 11.89 17.41
CA MET A 1 -11.11 13.20 16.74
C MET A 1 -10.33 13.19 15.43
N PRO A 2 -10.89 13.73 14.32
CA PRO A 2 -10.14 13.99 13.10
C PRO A 2 -9.18 15.17 13.35
N THR A 3 -7.90 14.99 13.04
CA THR A 3 -6.85 16.02 13.22
C THR A 3 -6.23 16.35 11.87
N ALA A 4 -5.65 17.55 11.73
CA ALA A 4 -4.94 17.94 10.52
C ALA A 4 -3.85 16.92 10.13
N ALA A 5 -3.16 16.36 11.14
CA ALA A 5 -2.20 15.27 10.97
C ALA A 5 -2.77 14.05 10.24
N LYS A 6 -4.01 13.63 10.56
CA LYS A 6 -4.65 12.46 9.92
C LYS A 6 -5.01 12.73 8.47
N LEU A 7 -5.48 13.94 8.16
CA LEU A 7 -5.78 14.34 6.78
C LEU A 7 -4.50 14.36 5.93
N VAL A 8 -3.44 15.00 6.43
CA VAL A 8 -2.16 15.06 5.72
C VAL A 8 -1.58 13.66 5.54
N ALA A 9 -1.60 12.83 6.59
CA ALA A 9 -1.18 11.44 6.48
C ALA A 9 -1.98 10.67 5.42
N ALA A 10 -3.31 10.77 5.42
CA ALA A 10 -4.15 10.09 4.45
C ALA A 10 -3.85 10.52 3.01
N VAL A 11 -3.74 11.82 2.74
CA VAL A 11 -3.44 12.33 1.39
C VAL A 11 -2.04 11.92 0.94
N MET A 12 -1.04 12.04 1.81
CA MET A 12 0.33 11.66 1.48
C MET A 12 0.43 10.16 1.18
N PHE A 13 -0.15 9.29 2.03
CA PHE A 13 -0.09 7.85 1.78
C PHE A 13 -0.99 7.39 0.63
N ALA A 14 -2.05 8.12 0.29
CA ALA A 14 -2.78 7.92 -0.96
C ALA A 14 -1.90 8.18 -2.18
N ALA A 15 -1.14 9.28 -2.18
CA ALA A 15 -0.17 9.57 -3.22
C ALA A 15 0.95 8.51 -3.30
N VAL A 16 1.46 8.06 -2.16
CA VAL A 16 2.46 6.96 -2.10
C VAL A 16 1.89 5.68 -2.71
N GLY A 17 0.65 5.30 -2.35
CA GLY A 17 -0.01 4.12 -2.92
C GLY A 17 -0.20 4.23 -4.43
N PHE A 18 -0.64 5.39 -4.93
CA PHE A 18 -0.80 5.64 -6.36
C PHE A 18 0.53 5.55 -7.13
N LEU A 19 1.56 6.24 -6.63
CA LEU A 19 2.88 6.28 -7.27
C LEU A 19 3.56 4.90 -7.21
N ALA A 20 3.44 4.18 -6.10
CA ALA A 20 3.97 2.82 -5.98
C ALA A 20 3.27 1.89 -6.98
N ALA A 21 1.95 1.98 -7.13
CA ALA A 21 1.22 1.23 -8.14
C ALA A 21 1.67 1.60 -9.56
N GLN A 22 1.92 2.88 -9.84
CA GLN A 22 2.44 3.33 -11.13
C GLN A 22 3.85 2.77 -11.41
N ALA A 23 4.73 2.78 -10.42
CA ALA A 23 6.07 2.21 -10.51
C ALA A 23 6.07 0.68 -10.63
N TYR A 24 5.00 0.02 -10.16
CA TYR A 24 4.85 -1.44 -10.23
C TYR A 24 4.33 -1.94 -11.58
N VAL A 25 3.53 -1.14 -12.29
CA VAL A 25 2.93 -1.50 -13.58
C VAL A 25 3.93 -2.07 -14.59
N PRO A 26 5.14 -1.48 -14.80
CA PRO A 26 6.12 -2.03 -15.74
C PRO A 26 6.68 -3.40 -15.35
N SER A 27 6.57 -3.79 -14.08
CA SER A 27 7.05 -5.07 -13.56
C SER A 27 6.01 -6.19 -13.65
N LEU A 28 4.77 -5.85 -14.02
CA LEU A 28 3.70 -6.84 -14.19
C LEU A 28 3.84 -7.60 -15.53
N PRO A 29 3.43 -8.89 -15.58
CA PRO A 29 3.43 -9.67 -16.82
C PRO A 29 2.57 -9.03 -17.91
N GLU A 30 2.99 -9.21 -19.16
CA GLU A 30 2.21 -8.78 -20.33
C GLU A 30 0.82 -9.43 -20.31
N GLY A 31 -0.21 -8.61 -20.54
CA GLY A 31 -1.61 -9.05 -20.48
C GLY A 31 -2.29 -8.93 -19.12
N THR A 32 -1.58 -8.46 -18.08
CA THR A 32 -2.21 -8.16 -16.78
C THR A 32 -3.18 -6.99 -16.94
N GLN A 33 -4.46 -7.20 -16.60
CA GLN A 33 -5.46 -6.13 -16.61
C GLN A 33 -5.23 -5.19 -15.42
N ILE A 34 -4.48 -4.11 -15.65
CA ILE A 34 -4.15 -3.12 -14.62
C ILE A 34 -5.43 -2.46 -14.06
N GLY A 35 -6.46 -2.26 -14.89
CA GLY A 35 -7.77 -1.76 -14.46
C GLY A 35 -7.65 -0.54 -13.52
N PHE A 36 -8.30 -0.65 -12.36
CA PHE A 36 -8.30 0.36 -11.29
C PHE A 36 -7.23 0.13 -10.21
N LEU A 37 -6.12 -0.56 -10.52
CA LEU A 37 -5.08 -0.89 -9.54
C LEU A 37 -4.53 0.37 -8.84
N ARG A 38 -4.31 1.44 -9.60
CA ARG A 38 -3.74 2.70 -9.07
C ARG A 38 -4.70 3.36 -8.09
N GLU A 39 -5.98 3.40 -8.43
CA GLU A 39 -7.06 3.97 -7.63
C GLU A 39 -7.31 3.16 -6.36
N ILE A 40 -7.27 1.83 -6.45
CA ILE A 40 -7.39 0.94 -5.28
C ILE A 40 -6.21 1.13 -4.34
N CYS A 41 -4.97 1.16 -4.86
CA CYS A 41 -3.78 1.42 -4.05
C CYS A 41 -3.81 2.82 -3.42
N ALA A 42 -4.30 3.83 -4.13
CA ALA A 42 -4.51 5.16 -3.57
C ALA A 42 -5.56 5.15 -2.43
N GLY A 43 -6.67 4.43 -2.62
CA GLY A 43 -7.72 4.26 -1.60
C GLY A 43 -7.20 3.54 -0.35
N LEU A 44 -6.43 2.45 -0.53
CA LEU A 44 -5.77 1.76 0.58
C LEU A 44 -4.77 2.67 1.29
N GLY A 45 -3.97 3.42 0.53
CA GLY A 45 -3.05 4.42 1.05
C GLY A 45 -3.75 5.48 1.90
N LEU A 46 -4.91 5.96 1.45
CA LEU A 46 -5.74 6.91 2.18
C LEU A 46 -6.20 6.35 3.54
N VAL A 47 -6.80 5.17 3.51
CA VAL A 47 -7.33 4.49 4.70
C VAL A 47 -6.20 4.19 5.68
N ILE A 48 -5.12 3.58 5.21
CA ILE A 48 -3.99 3.16 6.05
C ILE A 48 -3.24 4.39 6.58
N GLY A 49 -3.02 5.43 5.76
CA GLY A 49 -2.43 6.69 6.22
C GLY A 49 -3.22 7.33 7.35
N TRP A 50 -4.56 7.31 7.25
CA TRP A 50 -5.45 7.83 8.29
C TRP A 50 -5.36 7.03 9.61
N PHE A 51 -5.44 5.70 9.51
CA PHE A 51 -5.56 4.83 10.68
C PHE A 51 -4.22 4.44 11.31
N VAL A 52 -3.13 4.41 10.53
CA VAL A 52 -1.80 4.00 11.00
C VAL A 52 -0.96 5.25 11.26
N MET A 53 -0.51 5.95 10.22
CA MET A 53 0.39 7.11 10.39
C MET A 53 -0.27 8.21 11.23
N GLY A 54 -1.53 8.56 10.93
CA GLY A 54 -2.24 9.62 11.64
C GLY A 54 -2.48 9.38 13.13
N ARG A 55 -2.30 8.14 13.64
CA ARG A 55 -2.32 7.82 15.08
C ARG A 55 -0.94 7.86 15.74
N LEU A 56 0.12 7.88 14.95
CA LEU A 56 1.52 7.80 15.41
C LEU A 56 2.21 9.17 15.46
N VAL A 57 1.57 10.21 14.96
CA VAL A 57 2.04 11.60 15.00
C VAL A 57 2.11 12.14 16.44
N GLY A 58 3.12 12.98 16.71
CA GLY A 58 3.34 13.68 17.98
C GLY A 58 4.58 13.21 18.74
N LYS A 59 5.40 12.33 18.16
CA LYS A 59 6.55 11.70 18.83
C LYS A 59 7.91 12.19 18.34
N GLY A 60 7.96 13.15 17.41
CA GLY A 60 9.21 13.68 16.88
C GLY A 60 9.52 13.24 15.46
N TYR A 61 10.31 14.06 14.75
CA TYR A 61 10.68 13.83 13.36
C TYR A 61 11.48 12.54 13.16
N VAL A 62 12.36 12.19 14.11
CA VAL A 62 13.15 10.95 14.04
C VAL A 62 12.24 9.73 14.07
N GLU A 63 11.26 9.70 14.98
CA GLU A 63 10.29 8.61 15.03
C GLU A 63 9.33 8.62 13.84
N ALA A 64 8.96 9.80 13.34
CA ALA A 64 8.06 9.95 12.19
C ALA A 64 8.61 9.30 10.91
N VAL A 65 9.94 9.30 10.71
CA VAL A 65 10.59 8.57 9.61
C VAL A 65 10.30 7.07 9.71
N GLY A 66 10.51 6.48 10.90
CA GLY A 66 10.26 5.06 11.13
C GLY A 66 8.78 4.68 10.99
N PHE A 67 7.87 5.51 11.52
CA PHE A 67 6.44 5.30 11.35
C PHE A 67 5.98 5.46 9.92
N GLY A 68 6.60 6.37 9.16
CA GLY A 68 6.33 6.58 7.76
C GLY A 68 6.67 5.35 6.92
N ILE A 69 7.88 4.79 7.10
CA ILE A 69 8.31 3.54 6.45
C ILE A 69 7.40 2.38 6.88
N ARG A 70 7.09 2.24 8.18
CA ARG A 70 6.16 1.22 8.65
C ARG A 70 4.79 1.32 7.97
N THR A 71 4.30 2.54 7.78
CA THR A 71 3.00 2.79 7.13
C THR A 71 3.06 2.42 5.65
N SER A 72 4.11 2.77 4.92
CA SER A 72 4.24 2.38 3.49
C SER A 72 4.35 0.87 3.33
N VAL A 73 5.07 0.17 4.21
CA VAL A 73 5.09 -1.31 4.25
C VAL A 73 3.71 -1.89 4.57
N THR A 74 2.94 -1.23 5.44
CA THR A 74 1.56 -1.65 5.73
C THR A 74 0.65 -1.48 4.51
N VAL A 75 0.79 -0.37 3.77
CA VAL A 75 0.08 -0.17 2.49
C VAL A 75 0.43 -1.25 1.50
N LEU A 76 1.73 -1.54 1.33
CA LEU A 76 2.22 -2.61 0.48
C LEU A 76 1.55 -3.94 0.81
N PHE A 77 1.64 -4.36 2.08
CA PHE A 77 1.09 -5.63 2.55
C PHE A 77 -0.40 -5.80 2.18
N TRP A 78 -1.22 -4.79 2.47
CA TRP A 78 -2.65 -4.83 2.16
C TRP A 78 -2.95 -4.75 0.67
N ALA A 79 -2.14 -4.01 -0.11
CA ALA A 79 -2.29 -3.95 -1.56
C ALA A 79 -2.02 -5.31 -2.21
N VAL A 80 -0.91 -5.98 -1.84
CA VAL A 80 -0.59 -7.32 -2.36
C VAL A 80 -1.67 -8.32 -1.96
N LEU A 81 -2.02 -8.36 -0.68
CA LEU A 81 -3.01 -9.30 -0.17
C LEU A 81 -4.38 -9.10 -0.83
N GLY A 82 -4.83 -7.84 -0.95
CA GLY A 82 -6.09 -7.51 -1.61
C GLY A 82 -6.11 -7.91 -3.08
N PHE A 83 -5.01 -7.67 -3.80
CA PHE A 83 -4.90 -8.05 -5.21
C PHE A 83 -4.87 -9.58 -5.39
N SER A 84 -4.13 -10.30 -4.56
CA SER A 84 -4.10 -11.77 -4.57
C SER A 84 -5.46 -12.39 -4.26
N ILE A 85 -6.22 -11.82 -3.31
CA ILE A 85 -7.59 -12.28 -3.02
C ILE A 85 -8.51 -12.02 -4.22
N TYR A 86 -8.43 -10.83 -4.82
CA TYR A 86 -9.25 -10.48 -5.99
C TYR A 86 -8.98 -11.44 -7.17
N GLU A 87 -7.71 -11.68 -7.49
CA GLU A 87 -7.29 -12.59 -8.56
C GLU A 87 -7.70 -14.04 -8.25
N MET A 88 -7.59 -14.48 -7.00
CA MET A 88 -8.07 -15.79 -6.56
C MET A 88 -9.58 -15.94 -6.75
N ILE A 89 -10.38 -14.93 -6.40
CA ILE A 89 -11.83 -14.93 -6.63
C ILE A 89 -12.13 -15.04 -8.14
N LEU A 90 -11.44 -14.27 -8.98
CA LEU A 90 -11.60 -14.37 -10.44
C LEU A 90 -11.26 -15.76 -10.97
N ARG A 91 -10.16 -16.38 -10.51
CA ARG A 91 -9.79 -17.76 -10.89
C ARG A 91 -10.81 -18.78 -10.41
N SER A 92 -11.35 -18.58 -9.20
CA SER A 92 -12.41 -19.43 -8.66
C SER A 92 -13.69 -19.36 -9.51
N THR A 93 -14.10 -18.18 -9.98
CA THR A 93 -15.26 -18.06 -10.89
C THR A 93 -15.07 -18.76 -12.24
N LYS A 94 -13.82 -19.01 -12.64
CA LYS A 94 -13.45 -19.75 -13.86
C LYS A 94 -13.26 -21.25 -13.61
N MET A 95 -13.64 -21.75 -12.43
CA MET A 95 -13.47 -23.16 -12.03
C MET A 95 -12.00 -23.63 -12.12
N MET A 96 -11.04 -22.74 -11.87
CA MET A 96 -9.60 -23.05 -11.91
C MET A 96 -9.06 -23.67 -10.62
N TYR A 97 -9.90 -23.84 -9.59
CA TYR A 97 -9.55 -24.50 -8.33
C TYR A 97 -10.52 -25.66 -8.12
N ASP A 98 -9.98 -26.81 -7.71
CA ASP A 98 -10.74 -28.05 -7.47
C ASP A 98 -11.49 -28.01 -6.14
N GLY A 99 -11.10 -27.10 -5.22
CA GLY A 99 -11.83 -26.89 -3.97
C GLY A 99 -11.41 -25.66 -3.15
N PRO A 100 -12.14 -25.37 -2.05
CA PRO A 100 -11.91 -24.18 -1.24
C PRO A 100 -10.52 -24.10 -0.61
N MET A 101 -9.94 -25.25 -0.23
CA MET A 101 -8.60 -25.29 0.36
C MET A 101 -7.53 -24.87 -0.66
N GLU A 102 -7.66 -25.31 -1.91
CA GLU A 102 -6.75 -24.95 -2.99
C GLU A 102 -6.85 -23.45 -3.32
N ALA A 103 -8.07 -22.90 -3.33
CA ALA A 103 -8.26 -21.47 -3.51
C ALA A 103 -7.55 -20.63 -2.41
N LEU A 104 -7.64 -21.06 -1.15
CA LEU A 104 -6.95 -20.39 -0.03
C LEU A 104 -5.42 -20.46 -0.16
N LEU A 105 -4.87 -21.62 -0.56
CA LEU A 105 -3.43 -21.75 -0.85
C LEU A 105 -3.02 -20.88 -2.05
N GLY A 106 -3.88 -20.81 -3.06
CA GLY A 106 -3.69 -19.98 -4.24
C GLY A 106 -3.50 -18.49 -3.92
N VAL A 107 -4.09 -17.97 -2.85
CA VAL A 107 -3.82 -16.60 -2.39
C VAL A 107 -2.34 -16.43 -2.02
N PHE A 108 -1.76 -17.36 -1.27
CA PHE A 108 -0.35 -17.29 -0.87
C PHE A 108 0.58 -17.43 -2.06
N ASP A 109 0.26 -18.32 -3.00
CA ASP A 109 1.02 -18.46 -4.25
C ASP A 109 1.01 -17.15 -5.06
N LEU A 110 -0.15 -16.50 -5.14
CA LEU A 110 -0.29 -15.18 -5.79
C LEU A 110 0.49 -14.08 -5.07
N VAL A 111 0.45 -14.05 -3.73
CA VAL A 111 1.24 -13.10 -2.94
C VAL A 111 2.73 -13.26 -3.24
N ILE A 112 3.24 -14.49 -3.28
CA ILE A 112 4.64 -14.77 -3.61
C ILE A 112 4.95 -14.40 -5.07
N TYR A 113 4.05 -14.74 -5.99
CA TYR A 113 4.20 -14.46 -7.42
C TYR A 113 4.31 -12.96 -7.70
N TYR A 114 3.36 -12.16 -7.22
CA TYR A 114 3.38 -10.71 -7.38
C TYR A 114 4.48 -10.05 -6.54
N GLY A 115 4.75 -10.58 -5.34
CA GLY A 115 5.81 -10.08 -4.46
C GLY A 115 7.20 -10.17 -5.09
N LYS A 116 7.50 -11.20 -5.88
CA LYS A 116 8.77 -11.32 -6.62
C LYS A 116 8.99 -10.21 -7.64
N MET A 117 7.90 -9.62 -8.17
CA MET A 117 7.96 -8.55 -9.16
C MET A 117 8.14 -7.17 -8.52
N MET A 118 8.04 -7.05 -7.19
CA MET A 118 8.17 -5.78 -6.46
C MET A 118 9.63 -5.39 -6.18
N GLY A 119 10.59 -6.16 -6.70
CA GLY A 119 12.02 -5.92 -6.50
C GLY A 119 12.60 -4.76 -7.30
N SER A 120 11.80 -4.00 -8.06
CA SER A 120 12.31 -2.90 -8.87
C SER A 120 12.80 -1.74 -7.98
N PRO A 121 13.98 -1.16 -8.27
CA PRO A 121 14.50 -0.01 -7.52
C PRO A 121 13.51 1.16 -7.46
N GLU A 122 12.76 1.39 -8.53
CA GLU A 122 11.76 2.45 -8.63
C GLU A 122 10.60 2.23 -7.65
N PHE A 123 10.11 0.99 -7.54
CA PHE A 123 9.03 0.65 -6.62
C PHE A 123 9.45 0.78 -5.16
N ILE A 124 10.60 0.19 -4.83
CA ILE A 124 11.18 0.24 -3.47
C ILE A 124 11.50 1.69 -3.10
N GLY A 125 12.13 2.44 -4.00
CA GLY A 125 12.43 3.85 -3.81
C GLY A 125 11.19 4.68 -3.55
N THR A 126 10.10 4.43 -4.28
CA THR A 126 8.82 5.13 -4.08
C THR A 126 8.22 4.87 -2.70
N LEU A 127 8.24 3.61 -2.22
CA LEU A 127 7.72 3.26 -0.89
C LEU A 127 8.57 3.81 0.25
N LEU A 128 9.90 3.80 0.10
CA LEU A 128 10.82 4.30 1.13
C LEU A 128 10.79 5.83 1.18
N ILE A 129 11.07 6.50 0.06
CA ILE A 129 11.09 7.96 0.00
C ILE A 129 9.70 8.52 0.31
N GLY A 130 8.67 7.94 -0.31
CA GLY A 130 7.28 8.31 -0.07
C GLY A 130 6.85 8.10 1.37
N GLY A 131 7.22 6.97 1.98
CA GLY A 131 6.95 6.68 3.39
C GLY A 131 7.61 7.70 4.32
N VAL A 132 8.88 8.03 4.09
CA VAL A 132 9.62 9.03 4.87
C VAL A 132 9.00 10.42 4.74
N LEU A 133 8.74 10.88 3.50
CA LEU A 133 8.15 12.19 3.24
C LEU A 133 6.73 12.28 3.83
N GLY A 134 5.92 11.23 3.67
CA GLY A 134 4.57 11.16 4.25
C GLY A 134 4.60 11.19 5.77
N GLY A 135 5.56 10.50 6.39
CA GLY A 135 5.76 10.53 7.84
C GLY A 135 6.12 11.92 8.37
N ILE A 136 7.11 12.56 7.75
CA ILE A 136 7.56 13.91 8.12
C ILE A 136 6.45 14.95 7.91
N ALA A 137 5.74 14.89 6.78
CA ALA A 137 4.65 15.81 6.48
C ALA A 137 3.51 15.71 7.49
N ALA A 138 3.14 14.48 7.89
CA ALA A 138 2.12 14.25 8.89
C ALA A 138 2.54 14.74 10.29
N GLU A 139 3.81 14.54 10.67
CA GLU A 139 4.37 15.06 11.93
C GLU A 139 4.41 16.60 11.95
N TRP A 140 4.84 17.22 10.85
CA TRP A 140 4.84 18.67 10.70
C TRP A 140 3.42 19.25 10.84
N ALA A 141 2.44 18.64 10.17
CA ALA A 141 1.05 19.05 10.27
C ALA A 141 0.49 18.89 11.68
N GLY A 142 0.84 17.79 12.36
CA GLY A 142 0.47 17.58 13.76
C GLY A 142 1.04 18.64 14.69
N ARG A 143 2.28 19.08 14.47
CA ARG A 143 2.90 20.13 15.29
C ARG A 143 2.36 21.53 15.00
N ARG A 144 1.97 21.81 13.75
CA ARG A 144 1.52 23.14 13.34
C ARG A 144 0.08 23.44 13.74
N TRP A 145 -0.77 22.41 13.75
CA TRP A 145 -2.23 22.50 13.93
C TRP A 145 -2.76 21.53 15.02
N SER A 146 -1.95 21.23 16.03
CA SER A 146 -2.40 20.52 17.25
C SER A 146 -3.12 21.44 18.22
#